data_AF-A0A0A9WHJ1-F1
#
_entry.id   AF-A0A0A9WHJ1-F1
#
_cell.length_a   1.000
_cell.length_b   1.000
_cell.length_c   1.000
_cell.angle_alpha   90.00
_cell.angle_beta   90.00
_cell.angle_gamma   90.00
#
_symmetry.space_group_name_H-M   'P 1'
#
loop_
_entity.id
_entity.type
_entity.pdbx_description
1 polymer ?
#
loop_
_entity_poly.entity_id
_entity_poly.type
_entity_poly.pdbx_seq_one_letter_code
_entity_poly.pdbx_strand_id
1 'polypeptide(L)'
;MLIDLLSCYHHFYLPLPDDYRKFKTNLNSLFPVLYDTKFISHEMKRMEFRDVVDNISLQNLYMTFQDKKDLAFKPTICLETGGMYDKDGVHHAHDAGWDAFMTGFCFIKMMHFLKAAGNKSIEHYSNAELMNVAAPFKNKINIGRAFVPYLQLEWSRSSIEQTSSSCCIIYQQITIKFESFGFVIGRSWYF
;
A
#
# COMPACT_ATOMS: atom_id res chain seq x y z
N MET A 1 4.13 3.66 1.87
CA MET A 1 4.41 2.33 2.44
C MET A 1 5.82 1.80 2.18
N LEU A 2 6.38 1.80 0.95
CA LEU A 2 7.74 1.23 0.74
C LEU A 2 8.80 1.85 1.65
N ILE A 3 8.87 3.18 1.73
CA ILE A 3 9.81 3.88 2.61
C ILE A 3 9.52 3.59 4.08
N ASP A 4 8.24 3.54 4.46
CA ASP A 4 7.82 3.20 5.82
C ASP A 4 8.32 1.80 6.24
N LEU A 5 8.19 0.81 5.35
CA LEU A 5 8.68 -0.56 5.60
C LEU A 5 10.21 -0.62 5.73
N LEU A 6 10.93 0.07 4.85
CA LEU A 6 12.38 0.12 4.89
C LEU A 6 12.89 0.82 6.15
N SER A 7 12.27 1.95 6.53
CA SER A 7 12.58 2.68 7.75
C SER A 7 12.27 1.85 9.00
N CYS A 8 11.11 1.19 9.05
CA CYS A 8 10.77 0.32 10.17
C CYS A 8 11.75 -0.85 10.30
N TYR A 9 12.10 -1.48 9.17
CA TYR A 9 13.09 -2.54 9.15
C TYR A 9 14.45 -2.05 9.68
N HIS A 10 14.95 -0.94 9.15
CA HIS A 10 16.29 -0.43 9.46
C HIS A 10 16.42 0.01 10.93
N HIS A 11 15.44 0.74 11.45
CA HIS A 11 15.52 1.34 12.78
C HIS A 11 15.07 0.41 13.90
N PHE A 12 14.17 -0.55 13.63
CA PHE A 12 13.55 -1.37 14.68
C PHE A 12 13.82 -2.87 14.57
N TYR A 13 14.45 -3.34 13.49
CA TYR A 13 14.76 -4.77 13.32
C TYR A 13 16.25 -5.03 13.08
N LEU A 14 16.75 -4.75 11.88
CA LEU A 14 18.14 -4.99 11.49
C LEU A 14 18.56 -3.94 10.46
N PRO A 15 19.87 -3.61 10.37
CA PRO A 15 20.38 -2.88 9.22
C PRO A 15 19.93 -3.53 7.91
N LEU A 16 19.64 -2.71 6.89
CA LEU A 16 19.19 -3.23 5.61
C LEU A 16 20.25 -4.18 5.06
N PRO A 17 19.89 -5.43 4.74
CA PRO A 17 20.88 -6.39 4.31
C PRO A 17 21.30 -6.07 2.89
N ASP A 18 22.55 -6.39 2.64
CA ASP A 18 23.23 -6.39 1.35
C ASP A 18 22.55 -7.30 0.31
N ASP A 19 21.90 -8.39 0.76
CA ASP A 19 21.17 -9.31 -0.11
C ASP A 19 19.65 -9.01 -0.13
N TYR A 20 19.12 -8.72 -1.33
CA TYR A 20 17.70 -8.44 -1.52
C TYR A 20 16.77 -9.62 -1.17
N ARG A 21 17.20 -10.87 -1.41
CA ARG A 21 16.38 -12.05 -1.07
C ARG A 21 16.25 -12.15 0.44
N LYS A 22 17.35 -11.92 1.17
CA LYS A 22 17.36 -11.84 2.64
C LYS A 22 16.47 -10.70 3.13
N PHE A 23 16.55 -9.52 2.52
CA PHE A 23 15.63 -8.41 2.82
C PHE A 23 14.16 -8.83 2.65
N LYS A 24 13.80 -9.38 1.49
CA LYS A 24 12.44 -9.79 1.16
C LYS A 24 11.92 -10.88 2.09
N THR A 25 12.73 -11.90 2.39
CA THR A 25 12.38 -12.98 3.33
C THR A 25 12.16 -12.44 4.74
N ASN A 26 13.07 -11.62 5.24
CA ASN A 26 12.95 -11.05 6.57
C ASN A 26 11.74 -10.11 6.68
N LEU A 27 11.51 -9.27 5.66
CA LEU A 27 10.37 -8.35 5.66
C LEU A 27 9.03 -9.10 5.62
N ASN A 28 8.93 -10.17 4.83
CA ASN A 28 7.75 -11.04 4.80
C ASN A 28 7.53 -11.75 6.15
N SER A 29 8.61 -12.14 6.83
CA SER A 29 8.51 -12.72 8.18
C SER A 29 8.01 -11.72 9.23
N LEU A 30 8.37 -10.43 9.11
CA LEU A 30 7.92 -9.38 10.03
C LEU A 30 6.48 -8.94 9.75
N PHE A 31 6.15 -8.81 8.46
CA PHE A 31 4.85 -8.36 7.98
C PHE A 31 4.28 -9.38 6.99
N PRO A 32 3.69 -10.48 7.49
CA PRO A 32 3.23 -11.59 6.65
C PRO A 32 2.08 -11.22 5.71
N VAL A 33 1.35 -10.15 6.06
CA VAL A 33 0.22 -9.64 5.28
C VAL A 33 0.33 -8.12 5.18
N LEU A 34 0.57 -7.64 3.96
CA LEU A 34 0.62 -6.22 3.64
C LEU A 34 -0.32 -5.90 2.47
N TYR A 35 -0.95 -4.73 2.54
CA TYR A 35 -1.77 -4.18 1.47
C TYR A 35 -1.37 -2.73 1.24
N ASP A 36 -0.86 -2.42 0.04
CA ASP A 36 -0.52 -1.06 -0.35
C ASP A 36 -1.71 -0.40 -1.06
N THR A 37 -2.38 0.55 -0.40
CA THR A 37 -3.53 1.26 -0.98
C THR A 37 -3.17 2.00 -2.26
N LYS A 38 -1.92 2.46 -2.40
CA LYS A 38 -1.45 3.11 -3.62
C LYS A 38 -1.30 2.11 -4.76
N PHE A 39 -0.80 0.90 -4.47
CA PHE A 39 -0.78 -0.18 -5.44
C PHE A 39 -2.19 -0.57 -5.87
N ILE A 40 -3.11 -0.77 -4.92
CA ILE A 40 -4.51 -1.11 -5.19
C ILE A 40 -5.15 -0.04 -6.08
N SER A 41 -4.94 1.24 -5.78
CA SER A 41 -5.47 2.36 -6.57
C SER A 41 -4.95 2.35 -8.02
N HIS A 42 -3.68 2.00 -8.22
CA HIS A 42 -3.11 1.83 -9.56
C HIS A 42 -3.73 0.65 -10.32
N GLU A 43 -3.96 -0.49 -9.65
CA GLU A 43 -4.61 -1.63 -10.28
C GLU A 43 -6.08 -1.33 -10.61
N MET A 44 -6.80 -0.60 -9.75
CA MET A 44 -8.15 -0.11 -10.04
C MET A 44 -8.20 0.77 -11.29
N LYS A 45 -7.20 1.64 -11.51
CA LYS A 45 -7.09 2.41 -12.77
C LYS A 45 -6.95 1.51 -13.99
N ARG A 46 -6.21 0.41 -13.86
CA ARG A 46 -5.99 -0.56 -14.95
C ARG A 46 -7.25 -1.38 -15.25
N MET A 47 -8.09 -1.61 -14.24
CA MET A 47 -9.41 -2.23 -14.37
C MET A 47 -10.50 -1.24 -14.86
N GLU A 48 -10.09 -0.11 -15.45
CA GLU A 48 -10.97 0.91 -16.03
C GLU A 48 -11.86 1.71 -15.05
N PHE A 49 -11.59 1.64 -13.74
CA PHE A 49 -12.32 2.43 -12.73
C PHE A 49 -11.82 3.88 -12.61
N ARG A 50 -11.43 4.51 -13.72
CA ARG A 50 -10.73 5.81 -13.72
C ARG A 50 -11.55 6.93 -13.08
N ASP A 51 -12.87 6.92 -13.24
CA ASP A 51 -13.80 7.91 -12.66
C ASP A 51 -13.84 7.88 -11.12
N VAL A 52 -13.30 6.83 -10.51
CA VAL A 52 -13.25 6.66 -9.05
C VAL A 52 -11.86 6.94 -8.50
N VAL A 53 -10.80 6.66 -9.25
CA VAL A 53 -9.42 6.77 -8.77
C VAL A 53 -8.57 7.74 -9.59
N ASP A 54 -9.15 8.76 -10.21
CA ASP A 54 -8.44 9.68 -11.11
C ASP A 54 -7.17 10.29 -10.45
N ASN A 55 -7.30 10.79 -9.22
CA ASN A 55 -6.18 11.24 -8.41
C ASN A 55 -5.93 10.29 -7.23
N ILE A 56 -4.78 9.62 -7.26
CA ILE A 56 -4.38 8.59 -6.28
C ILE A 56 -3.51 9.13 -5.15
N SER A 57 -3.46 10.45 -4.96
CA SER A 57 -2.94 11.00 -3.71
C SER A 57 -3.86 10.55 -2.57
N LEU A 58 -3.29 10.29 -1.39
CA LEU A 58 -4.06 9.78 -0.25
C LEU A 58 -5.23 10.72 0.10
N GLN A 59 -4.94 12.03 0.16
CA GLN A 59 -5.94 13.06 0.47
C GLN A 59 -7.09 13.07 -0.54
N ASN A 60 -6.79 13.03 -1.84
CA ASN A 60 -7.83 13.08 -2.88
C ASN A 60 -8.63 11.78 -2.94
N LEU A 61 -7.98 10.63 -2.72
CA LEU A 61 -8.64 9.34 -2.64
C LEU A 61 -9.61 9.31 -1.45
N TYR A 62 -9.18 9.82 -0.30
CA TYR A 62 -10.02 9.95 0.88
C TYR A 62 -11.24 10.85 0.62
N MET A 63 -11.03 12.05 0.08
CA MET A 63 -12.12 12.97 -0.29
C MET A 63 -13.10 12.33 -1.29
N THR A 64 -12.59 11.65 -2.32
CA THR A 64 -13.43 10.98 -3.33
C THR A 64 -14.34 9.92 -2.72
N PHE A 65 -13.84 9.14 -1.76
CA PHE A 65 -14.64 8.13 -1.06
C PHE A 65 -15.52 8.69 0.07
N GLN A 66 -15.23 9.91 0.54
CA GLN A 66 -16.06 10.63 1.51
C GLN A 66 -17.26 11.32 0.83
N ASP A 67 -17.04 11.94 -0.33
CA ASP A 67 -18.04 12.70 -1.08
C ASP A 67 -19.05 11.81 -1.81
N LYS A 68 -18.63 10.60 -2.23
CA LYS A 68 -19.51 9.61 -2.88
C LYS A 68 -20.43 8.92 -1.86
N LYS A 69 -21.32 9.70 -1.23
CA LYS A 69 -22.33 9.23 -0.27
C LYS A 69 -23.36 8.29 -0.91
N ASP A 70 -23.59 8.40 -2.22
CA ASP A 70 -24.78 7.82 -2.87
C ASP A 70 -24.59 6.54 -3.67
N LEU A 71 -23.38 5.97 -3.77
CA LEU A 71 -23.16 4.81 -4.65
C LEU A 71 -22.48 3.66 -3.90
N ALA A 72 -23.26 2.80 -3.23
CA ALA A 72 -22.86 1.44 -2.83
C ALA A 72 -21.72 1.27 -1.78
N PHE A 73 -21.14 2.34 -1.21
CA PHE A 73 -20.00 2.26 -0.27
C PHE A 73 -20.41 2.12 1.21
N LYS A 74 -20.87 0.94 1.61
CA LYS A 74 -21.66 0.76 2.85
C LYS A 74 -20.99 0.71 4.24
N PRO A 75 -19.67 0.77 4.47
CA PRO A 75 -19.24 1.08 5.83
C PRO A 75 -19.21 2.59 6.01
N THR A 76 -20.09 3.07 6.88
CA THR A 76 -19.89 4.36 7.56
C THR A 76 -18.76 4.15 8.56
N ILE A 77 -17.66 4.87 8.38
CA ILE A 77 -16.51 4.83 9.27
C ILE A 77 -16.55 6.13 10.05
N CYS A 78 -16.83 6.05 11.35
CA CYS A 78 -16.87 7.20 12.24
C CYS A 78 -15.62 7.21 13.13
N LEU A 79 -15.14 8.42 13.41
CA LEU A 79 -14.19 8.62 14.51
C LEU A 79 -14.92 8.49 15.84
N GLU A 80 -14.19 8.08 16.87
CA GLU A 80 -14.72 8.01 18.22
C GLU A 80 -14.97 9.41 18.78
N THR A 81 -16.18 9.62 19.32
CA THR A 81 -16.59 10.89 19.92
C THR A 81 -15.74 11.23 21.14
N GLY A 82 -15.28 12.47 21.25
CA GLY A 82 -14.36 12.94 22.28
C GLY A 82 -12.89 12.62 22.02
N GLY A 83 -12.58 11.89 20.94
CA GLY A 83 -11.23 11.53 20.52
C GLY A 83 -10.39 12.74 20.08
N MET A 84 -9.07 12.54 20.00
CA MET A 84 -8.10 13.57 19.61
C MET A 84 -8.38 14.19 18.24
N TYR A 85 -9.01 13.43 17.34
CA TYR A 85 -9.37 13.86 15.98
C TYR A 85 -10.86 14.25 15.83
N ASP A 86 -11.66 14.20 16.90
CA ASP A 86 -13.10 14.52 16.89
C ASP A 86 -13.36 16.04 17.01
N LYS A 87 -12.43 16.79 17.60
CA LYS A 87 -12.73 18.12 18.16
C LYS A 87 -12.48 19.28 17.21
N ASP A 88 -11.65 19.13 16.19
CA ASP A 88 -11.11 20.31 15.51
C ASP A 88 -11.52 20.47 14.04
N GLY A 89 -12.05 19.46 13.35
CA GLY A 89 -12.35 19.58 11.91
C GLY A 89 -11.13 20.02 11.07
N VAL A 90 -9.93 20.01 11.67
CA VAL A 90 -8.69 20.46 11.08
C VAL A 90 -8.17 19.30 10.24
N HIS A 91 -7.89 19.59 8.99
CA HIS A 91 -7.06 18.73 8.17
C HIS A 91 -5.71 18.54 8.87
N HIS A 92 -5.53 17.41 9.56
CA HIS A 92 -4.24 17.01 10.14
C HIS A 92 -3.29 16.53 9.03
N ALA A 93 -3.09 17.38 8.03
CA ALA A 93 -2.18 17.09 6.94
C ALA A 93 -0.78 16.86 7.53
N HIS A 94 -0.18 15.73 7.17
CA HIS A 94 1.16 15.29 7.61
C HIS A 94 1.26 14.75 9.04
N ASP A 95 0.14 14.47 9.71
CA ASP A 95 0.15 13.63 10.91
C ASP A 95 0.13 12.14 10.51
N ALA A 96 1.09 11.37 11.01
CA ALA A 96 1.22 9.95 10.65
C ALA A 96 0.00 9.11 11.10
N GLY A 97 -0.62 9.49 12.22
CA GLY A 97 -1.85 8.85 12.71
C GLY A 97 -3.03 9.12 11.78
N TRP A 98 -3.17 10.37 11.33
CA TRP A 98 -4.20 10.77 10.37
C TRP A 98 -4.00 10.12 8.99
N ASP A 99 -2.77 10.06 8.50
CA ASP A 99 -2.43 9.38 7.24
C ASP A 99 -2.74 7.87 7.33
N ALA A 100 -2.48 7.23 8.49
CA ALA A 100 -2.84 5.84 8.73
C ALA A 100 -4.37 5.64 8.75
N PHE A 101 -5.12 6.55 9.38
CA PHE A 101 -6.59 6.54 9.36
C PHE A 101 -7.14 6.65 7.93
N MET A 102 -6.70 7.66 7.16
CA MET A 102 -7.13 7.85 5.77
C MET A 102 -6.77 6.62 4.91
N THR A 103 -5.60 6.02 5.15
CA THR A 103 -5.17 4.81 4.45
C THR A 103 -6.11 3.64 4.73
N GLY A 104 -6.44 3.39 6.01
CA GLY A 104 -7.41 2.36 6.40
C GLY A 104 -8.81 2.60 5.84
N PHE A 105 -9.28 3.85 5.89
CA PHE A 105 -10.56 4.27 5.31
C PHE A 105 -10.62 3.95 3.81
N CYS A 106 -9.60 4.37 3.05
CA CYS A 106 -9.52 4.12 1.62
C CYS A 106 -9.48 2.62 1.32
N PHE A 107 -8.69 1.83 2.06
CA PHE A 107 -8.63 0.38 1.88
C PHE A 107 -10.02 -0.26 1.97
N ILE A 108 -10.75 0.01 3.05
CA ILE A 108 -12.08 -0.55 3.27
C ILE A 108 -13.04 -0.14 2.14
N LYS A 109 -13.06 1.15 1.78
CA LYS A 109 -13.92 1.67 0.70
C LYS A 109 -13.59 1.04 -0.66
N MET A 110 -12.31 0.85 -0.99
CA MET A 110 -11.87 0.18 -2.22
C MET A 110 -12.32 -1.29 -2.28
N MET A 111 -12.24 -2.04 -1.17
CA MET A 111 -12.67 -3.45 -1.16
C MET A 111 -14.18 -3.57 -1.38
N HIS A 112 -14.97 -2.70 -0.73
CA HIS A 112 -16.42 -2.64 -0.97
C HIS A 112 -16.75 -2.28 -2.42
N PHE A 113 -16.03 -1.32 -3.01
CA PHE A 113 -16.21 -0.93 -4.40
C PHE A 113 -15.96 -2.07 -5.36
N LEU A 114 -14.80 -2.73 -5.24
CA LEU A 114 -14.40 -3.81 -6.13
C LEU A 114 -15.38 -4.99 -6.03
N LYS A 115 -15.90 -5.27 -4.83
CA LYS A 115 -16.95 -6.28 -4.63
C LYS A 115 -18.27 -5.88 -5.31
N ALA A 116 -18.71 -4.63 -5.14
CA ALA A 116 -19.96 -4.13 -5.72
C ALA A 116 -19.89 -3.97 -7.24
N ALA A 117 -18.74 -3.61 -7.81
CA ALA A 117 -18.55 -3.56 -9.26
C ALA A 117 -18.76 -4.93 -9.92
N GLY A 118 -18.49 -6.02 -9.19
CA GLY A 118 -18.75 -7.40 -9.64
C GLY A 118 -20.17 -7.91 -9.39
N ASN A 119 -20.96 -7.27 -8.52
CA ASN A 119 -22.29 -7.74 -8.11
C ASN A 119 -23.30 -6.58 -8.02
N LYS A 120 -24.44 -6.70 -8.72
CA LYS A 120 -25.49 -5.66 -8.72
C LYS A 120 -26.28 -5.54 -7.40
N SER A 121 -26.02 -6.39 -6.39
CA SER A 121 -26.69 -6.31 -5.09
C SER A 121 -25.87 -5.48 -4.08
N ILE A 122 -26.55 -4.55 -3.42
CA ILE A 122 -25.95 -3.64 -2.42
C ILE A 122 -26.09 -4.28 -1.03
N GLU A 123 -25.34 -5.34 -0.78
CA GLU A 123 -25.39 -6.10 0.49
C GLU A 123 -24.28 -5.73 1.46
N HIS A 124 -24.49 -6.08 2.73
CA HIS A 124 -23.46 -6.05 3.75
C HIS A 124 -22.47 -7.19 3.48
N TYR A 125 -21.25 -6.86 3.09
CA TYR A 125 -20.20 -7.86 2.85
C TYR A 125 -19.54 -8.27 4.16
N SER A 126 -19.32 -9.58 4.33
CA SER A 126 -18.53 -10.10 5.43
C SER A 126 -17.05 -9.75 5.27
N ASN A 127 -16.30 -9.73 6.37
CA ASN A 127 -14.85 -9.54 6.33
C ASN A 127 -14.17 -10.57 5.41
N ALA A 128 -14.61 -11.83 5.46
CA ALA A 128 -14.05 -12.89 4.61
C ALA A 128 -14.23 -12.59 3.11
N GLU A 129 -15.38 -12.07 2.70
CA GLU A 129 -15.61 -11.69 1.30
C GLU A 129 -14.75 -10.51 0.86
N LEU A 130 -14.60 -9.49 1.70
CA LEU A 130 -13.74 -8.34 1.41
C LEU A 130 -12.27 -8.76 1.32
N MET A 131 -11.82 -9.66 2.21
CA MET A 131 -10.46 -10.19 2.17
C MET A 131 -10.22 -11.10 0.96
N ASN A 132 -11.24 -11.81 0.46
CA ASN A 132 -11.15 -12.55 -0.80
C ASN A 132 -10.95 -11.59 -2.00
N VAL A 133 -11.62 -10.43 -2.00
CA VAL A 133 -11.37 -9.38 -2.99
C VAL A 133 -9.98 -8.78 -2.84
N ALA A 134 -9.47 -8.66 -1.61
CA ALA A 134 -8.13 -8.15 -1.33
C ALA A 134 -7.00 -9.12 -1.74
N ALA A 135 -7.28 -10.43 -1.79
CA ALA A 135 -6.27 -11.48 -1.96
C ALA A 135 -5.28 -11.25 -3.13
N PRO A 136 -5.70 -10.80 -4.33
CA PRO A 136 -4.78 -10.56 -5.45
C PRO A 136 -3.78 -9.41 -5.20
N PHE A 137 -4.06 -8.51 -4.25
CA PHE A 137 -3.22 -7.36 -3.92
C PHE A 137 -2.29 -7.62 -2.74
N LYS A 138 -2.43 -8.76 -2.07
CA LYS A 138 -1.64 -9.13 -0.90
C LYS A 138 -0.16 -9.10 -1.24
N ASN A 139 0.62 -8.49 -0.35
CA ASN A 139 2.08 -8.50 -0.38
C ASN A 139 2.67 -7.90 -1.67
N LYS A 140 1.94 -6.98 -2.31
CA LYS A 140 2.36 -6.16 -3.45
C LYS A 140 2.49 -4.71 -3.03
N ILE A 141 3.70 -4.16 -3.10
CA ILE A 141 4.04 -2.82 -2.61
C ILE A 141 4.40 -1.93 -3.78
N ASN A 142 3.82 -0.74 -3.88
CA ASN A 142 4.12 0.18 -4.96
C ASN A 142 5.54 0.75 -4.79
N ILE A 143 6.38 0.63 -5.83
CA ILE A 143 7.76 1.15 -5.81
C ILE A 143 7.78 2.62 -6.24
N GLY A 144 6.81 3.06 -7.05
CA GLY A 144 6.62 4.44 -7.49
C GLY A 144 7.76 4.99 -8.35
N ARG A 145 7.44 5.35 -9.61
CA ARG A 145 8.41 5.87 -10.61
C ARG A 145 9.61 4.92 -10.82
N ALA A 146 9.32 3.62 -10.90
CA ALA A 146 10.29 2.55 -11.12
C ALA A 146 9.99 1.81 -12.43
N PHE A 147 10.98 1.09 -12.97
CA PHE A 147 10.80 0.24 -14.15
C PHE A 147 9.90 -0.96 -13.84
N VAL A 148 9.95 -1.44 -12.60
CA VAL A 148 9.05 -2.47 -12.08
C VAL A 148 7.91 -1.78 -11.31
N PRO A 149 6.63 -2.07 -11.62
CA PRO A 149 5.50 -1.34 -11.06
C PRO A 149 5.30 -1.58 -9.56
N TYR A 150 5.68 -2.75 -9.05
CA TYR A 150 5.52 -3.12 -7.65
C TYR A 150 6.55 -4.16 -7.20
N LEU A 151 6.75 -4.21 -5.88
CA LEU A 151 7.52 -5.20 -5.16
C LEU A 151 6.58 -6.31 -4.69
N GLN A 152 6.76 -7.53 -5.20
CA GLN A 152 6.09 -8.72 -4.68
C GLN A 152 6.91 -9.29 -3.52
N LEU A 153 6.32 -9.44 -2.33
CA LEU A 153 7.00 -9.99 -1.15
C LEU A 153 6.84 -11.50 -0.99
N GLU A 154 5.78 -12.10 -1.53
CA GLU A 154 5.65 -13.57 -1.53
C GLU A 154 6.57 -14.21 -2.57
N TRP A 155 6.92 -15.46 -2.32
CA TRP A 155 7.58 -16.32 -3.29
C TRP A 155 6.50 -17.03 -4.12
N SER A 156 6.41 -16.71 -5.40
CA SER A 156 5.53 -17.40 -6.37
C SER A 156 6.35 -17.89 -7.56
N ARG A 157 5.86 -18.89 -8.31
CA ARG A 157 6.49 -19.31 -9.58
C ARG A 157 6.62 -18.16 -10.60
N SER A 158 5.73 -17.17 -10.57
CA SER A 158 5.83 -15.93 -11.35
C SER A 158 6.90 -14.95 -10.82
N SER A 159 7.42 -15.15 -9.60
CA SER A 159 8.59 -14.41 -9.09
C SER A 159 9.89 -14.82 -9.77
N ILE A 160 9.91 -15.93 -10.51
CA ILE A 160 11.04 -16.39 -11.32
C ILE A 160 11.20 -15.48 -12.57
N GLU A 161 10.15 -14.77 -12.99
CA GLU A 161 10.20 -13.77 -14.07
C GLU A 161 10.75 -12.41 -13.63
N GLN A 162 10.90 -12.15 -12.32
CA GLN A 162 11.85 -11.14 -11.88
C GLN A 162 13.25 -11.71 -12.09
N THR A 163 13.75 -11.57 -13.32
CA THR A 163 15.10 -11.96 -13.70
C THR A 163 16.12 -11.45 -12.67
N SER A 164 17.27 -12.11 -12.53
CA SER A 164 18.38 -11.62 -11.71
C SER A 164 18.67 -10.14 -11.96
N SER A 165 18.56 -9.70 -13.22
CA SER A 165 18.66 -8.29 -13.64
C SER A 165 17.54 -7.41 -13.06
N SER A 166 16.28 -7.83 -13.11
CA SER A 166 15.14 -7.09 -12.52
C SER A 166 15.28 -6.96 -11.00
N CYS A 167 15.78 -8.00 -10.34
CA CYS A 167 16.04 -8.03 -8.90
C CYS A 167 17.13 -7.01 -8.51
N CYS A 168 18.24 -6.98 -9.24
CA CYS A 168 19.31 -5.99 -9.07
C CYS A 168 18.79 -4.56 -9.33
N ILE A 169 17.97 -4.34 -10.37
CA ILE A 169 17.39 -3.02 -10.66
C ILE A 169 16.45 -2.57 -9.53
N ILE A 170 15.59 -3.45 -9.03
CA ILE A 170 14.70 -3.15 -7.90
C ILE A 170 15.50 -2.78 -6.66
N TYR A 171 16.52 -3.58 -6.31
CA TYR A 171 17.36 -3.32 -5.15
C TYR A 171 18.14 -2.02 -5.32
N GLN A 172 18.78 -1.79 -6.47
CA GLN A 172 19.50 -0.55 -6.75
C GLN A 172 18.58 0.68 -6.68
N GLN A 173 17.33 0.56 -7.17
CA GLN A 173 16.35 1.64 -7.06
C GLN A 173 15.86 1.86 -5.63
N ILE A 174 15.64 0.79 -4.85
CA ILE A 174 15.33 0.87 -3.42
C ILE A 174 16.46 1.58 -2.69
N THR A 175 17.71 1.17 -2.92
CA THR A 175 18.93 1.74 -2.33
C THR A 175 19.09 3.21 -2.71
N ILE A 176 19.04 3.58 -4.00
CA ILE A 176 19.13 4.97 -4.45
C ILE A 176 18.04 5.83 -3.80
N LYS A 177 16.81 5.30 -3.74
CA LYS A 177 15.70 6.02 -3.12
C LYS A 177 15.95 6.21 -1.62
N PHE A 178 16.52 5.22 -0.94
CA PHE A 178 16.87 5.31 0.48
C PHE A 178 18.03 6.28 0.76
N GLU A 179 19.07 6.24 -0.07
CA GLU A 179 20.18 7.22 -0.03
C GLU A 179 19.67 8.64 -0.29
N SER A 180 18.67 8.82 -1.16
CA SER A 180 18.04 10.14 -1.39
C SER A 180 17.30 10.69 -0.17
N PHE A 181 16.96 9.86 0.81
CA PHE A 181 16.39 10.26 2.10
C PHE A 181 17.44 10.37 3.22
N GLY A 182 18.74 10.30 2.89
CA GLY A 182 19.84 10.50 3.83
C GLY A 182 20.33 9.25 4.55
N PHE A 183 19.83 8.06 4.19
CA PHE A 183 20.28 6.80 4.77
C PHE A 183 21.49 6.25 4.01
N VAL A 184 22.58 5.94 4.73
CA VAL A 184 23.76 5.31 4.15
C VAL A 184 23.62 3.80 4.26
N ILE A 185 23.45 3.12 3.12
CA ILE A 185 23.60 1.66 3.06
C ILE A 185 25.11 1.38 3.00
N GLY A 186 25.59 0.46 3.85
CA GLY A 186 27.01 0.15 3.97
C GLY A 186 27.61 -0.18 2.60
N ARG A 187 28.50 0.68 2.10
CA ARG A 187 29.15 0.50 0.79
C ARG A 187 30.17 -0.62 0.88
N SER A 188 29.76 -1.86 0.65
CA SER A 188 30.68 -2.94 0.30
C SER A 188 30.22 -3.64 -0.97
N TRP A 189 30.24 -2.91 -2.10
CA TRP A 189 29.88 -3.46 -3.40
C TRP A 189 30.77 -2.91 -4.51
N TYR A 190 31.90 -3.58 -4.73
CA TYR A 190 32.45 -3.79 -6.07
C TYR A 190 32.12 -5.26 -6.41
N PHE A 191 31.44 -5.48 -7.55
CA PHE A 191 31.55 -6.74 -8.27
C PHE A 191 32.89 -6.77 -8.99
#